data_AF-A0A0D4CM40-F1
#
_entry.id   AF-A0A0D4CM40-F1
#
_cell.length_a   1.000
_cell.length_b   1.000
_cell.length_c   1.000
_cell.angle_alpha   90.00
_cell.angle_beta   90.00
_cell.angle_gamma   90.00
#
_symmetry.space_group_name_H-M   'P 1'
#
loop_
_entity.id
_entity.type
_entity.pdbx_description
1 polymer ?
#
loop_
_entity_poly.entity_id
_entity_poly.type
_entity_poly.pdbx_seq_one_letter_code
_entity_poly.pdbx_strand_id
1 'polypeptide(L)'
;MALMTAQEIMDLIPNRYPICYIDYVDAMEPGKSITATKNVTINESFFQGHFPGNPVMPGVLIIETLAQAASILILKSPEFFKKTAYLGAIHNAKFRRMVRPGDVVKLEIEMIKKRRQMGIVKAVAKVLDKKVCSAELVFVVADRQAKI
;
A
#
# COMPACT_ATOMS: atom_id res chain seq x y z
N MET A 1 1.98 -20.12 -1.47
CA MET A 1 0.65 -19.63 -1.92
C MET A 1 0.43 -18.25 -1.31
N ALA A 2 -0.29 -17.35 -1.99
CA ALA A 2 -0.61 -16.03 -1.42
C ALA A 2 -1.48 -16.18 -0.16
N LEU A 3 -1.23 -15.36 0.86
CA LEU A 3 -2.05 -15.31 2.08
C LEU A 3 -3.40 -14.64 1.83
N MET A 4 -3.41 -13.59 0.99
CA MET A 4 -4.64 -12.96 0.50
C MET A 4 -4.52 -12.69 -1.00
N THR A 5 -5.58 -12.98 -1.73
CA THR A 5 -5.77 -12.69 -3.16
C THR A 5 -6.29 -11.27 -3.37
N ALA A 6 -6.19 -10.77 -4.60
CA ALA A 6 -6.76 -9.47 -5.00
C ALA A 6 -8.27 -9.35 -4.64
N GLN A 7 -9.05 -10.43 -4.80
CA GLN A 7 -10.47 -10.42 -4.47
C GLN A 7 -10.71 -10.18 -2.98
N GLU A 8 -10.01 -10.93 -2.12
CA GLU A 8 -10.13 -10.78 -0.67
C GLU A 8 -9.64 -9.40 -0.17
N ILE A 9 -8.64 -8.83 -0.86
CA ILE A 9 -8.18 -7.47 -0.61
C ILE A 9 -9.28 -6.46 -0.97
N MET A 10 -9.91 -6.59 -2.13
CA MET A 10 -11.00 -5.72 -2.57
C MET A 10 -12.22 -5.78 -1.62
N ASP A 11 -12.49 -6.93 -1.01
CA ASP A 11 -13.57 -7.05 -0.02
C ASP A 11 -13.24 -6.31 1.29
N LEU A 12 -11.95 -6.23 1.63
CA LEU A 12 -11.46 -5.55 2.82
C LEU A 12 -11.35 -4.02 2.64
N ILE A 13 -10.69 -3.55 1.58
CA ILE A 13 -10.39 -2.13 1.35
C ILE A 13 -11.27 -1.54 0.23
N PRO A 14 -11.62 -0.24 0.30
CA PRO A 14 -12.55 0.37 -0.66
C PRO A 14 -11.93 0.66 -2.03
N ASN A 15 -10.61 0.59 -2.17
CA ASN A 15 -9.87 0.90 -3.39
C ASN A 15 -10.35 0.05 -4.58
N ARG A 16 -10.56 0.69 -5.74
CA ARG A 16 -10.94 0.06 -7.02
C ARG A 16 -10.15 0.70 -8.15
N TYR A 17 -10.20 0.11 -9.34
CA TYR A 17 -9.63 0.71 -10.54
C TYR A 17 -10.08 2.18 -10.70
N PRO A 18 -9.19 3.12 -11.04
CA PRO A 18 -7.77 2.94 -11.42
C PRO A 18 -6.76 3.03 -10.26
N ILE A 19 -7.20 2.96 -9.00
CA ILE A 19 -6.37 3.17 -7.80
C ILE A 19 -6.40 1.98 -6.83
N CYS A 20 -6.35 0.76 -7.35
CA CYS A 20 -6.18 -0.48 -6.59
C CYS A 20 -4.89 -1.17 -7.05
N TYR A 21 -3.87 -1.19 -6.19
CA TYR A 21 -2.50 -1.51 -6.61
C TYR A 21 -1.90 -2.76 -5.95
N ILE A 22 -2.59 -3.39 -5.01
CA ILE A 22 -2.12 -4.62 -4.36
C ILE A 22 -2.65 -5.82 -5.11
N ASP A 23 -1.75 -6.63 -5.66
CA ASP A 23 -2.13 -7.87 -6.36
C ASP A 23 -2.38 -9.02 -5.38
N TYR A 24 -1.55 -9.13 -4.35
CA TYR A 24 -1.69 -10.13 -3.30
C TYR A 24 -0.87 -9.79 -2.05
N VAL A 25 -1.21 -10.44 -0.93
CA VAL A 25 -0.43 -10.42 0.31
C VAL A 25 0.44 -11.68 0.39
N ASP A 26 1.74 -11.51 0.56
CA ASP A 26 2.70 -12.60 0.75
C ASP A 26 2.60 -13.20 2.14
N ALA A 27 2.64 -12.34 3.17
CA ALA A 27 2.62 -12.71 4.58
C ALA A 27 2.11 -11.57 5.45
N MET A 28 1.53 -11.88 6.61
CA MET A 28 1.01 -10.88 7.54
C MET A 28 0.97 -11.41 8.97
N GLU A 29 1.39 -10.57 9.91
CA GLU A 29 1.13 -10.72 11.35
C GLU A 29 0.22 -9.54 11.77
N PRO A 30 -1.10 -9.76 11.97
CA PRO A 30 -2.05 -8.69 12.24
C PRO A 30 -1.62 -7.77 13.38
N GLY A 31 -1.70 -6.46 13.15
CA GLY A 31 -1.29 -5.44 14.13
C GLY A 31 0.23 -5.23 14.26
N LYS A 32 1.06 -5.99 13.54
CA LYS A 32 2.53 -5.88 13.61
C LYS A 32 3.19 -5.66 12.25
N SER A 33 2.97 -6.52 11.26
CA SER A 33 3.64 -6.38 9.96
C SER A 33 2.90 -7.04 8.80
N ILE A 34 3.12 -6.53 7.59
CA ILE A 34 2.63 -7.13 6.34
C ILE A 34 3.71 -7.05 5.26
N THR A 35 3.79 -8.09 4.44
CA THR A 35 4.49 -8.06 3.14
C THR A 35 3.46 -8.30 2.05
N ALA A 36 3.34 -7.35 1.12
CA ALA A 36 2.44 -7.43 -0.01
C ALA A 36 3.18 -7.16 -1.33
N THR A 37 2.56 -7.56 -2.44
CA THR A 37 3.14 -7.42 -3.76
C THR A 37 2.30 -6.54 -4.67
N LYS A 38 3.00 -5.64 -5.37
CA LYS A 38 2.52 -4.97 -6.58
C LYS A 38 3.40 -5.38 -7.77
N ASN A 39 2.80 -5.92 -8.80
CA ASN A 39 3.37 -6.06 -10.12
C ASN A 39 3.22 -4.73 -10.87
N VAL A 40 4.26 -4.35 -11.59
CA VAL A 40 4.28 -3.13 -12.38
C VAL A 40 4.27 -3.52 -13.85
N THR A 41 3.23 -3.13 -14.59
CA THR A 41 3.08 -3.49 -15.99
C THR A 41 2.86 -2.27 -16.87
N ILE A 42 3.35 -2.33 -18.11
CA ILE A 42 3.18 -1.24 -19.08
C ILE A 42 1.70 -0.95 -19.36
N ASN A 43 0.81 -1.93 -19.10
CA ASN A 43 -0.62 -1.81 -19.29
C ASN A 43 -1.37 -1.07 -18.15
N GLU A 44 -0.66 -0.30 -17.31
CA GLU A 44 -1.28 0.56 -16.30
C GLU A 44 -1.53 1.98 -16.85
N SER A 45 -2.71 2.54 -16.57
CA SER A 45 -3.19 3.79 -17.18
C SER A 45 -2.26 4.99 -17.00
N PHE A 46 -1.54 5.07 -15.88
CA PHE A 46 -0.65 6.18 -15.58
C PHE A 46 0.62 6.21 -16.45
N PHE A 47 1.02 5.09 -17.08
CA PHE A 47 2.19 5.07 -17.96
C PHE A 47 1.97 5.82 -19.28
N GLN A 48 0.71 6.03 -19.69
CA GLN A 48 0.40 6.86 -20.86
C GLN A 48 0.89 8.31 -20.68
N GLY A 49 0.87 8.82 -19.44
CA GLY A 49 1.26 10.18 -19.11
C GLY A 49 2.59 10.31 -18.35
N HIS A 50 3.15 9.22 -17.82
CA HIS A 50 4.31 9.29 -16.93
C HIS A 50 5.41 8.28 -17.29
N PHE A 51 6.23 8.55 -18.30
CA PHE A 51 6.13 9.61 -19.30
C PHE A 51 6.10 8.99 -20.70
N PRO A 52 5.52 9.66 -21.72
CA PRO A 52 5.64 9.22 -23.10
C PRO A 52 7.10 8.94 -23.47
N GLY A 53 7.41 7.73 -23.95
CA GLY A 53 8.76 7.30 -24.29
C GLY A 53 9.69 6.95 -23.12
N ASN A 54 9.28 7.19 -21.86
CA ASN A 54 10.05 6.87 -20.66
C ASN A 54 9.10 6.48 -19.50
N PRO A 55 8.51 5.28 -19.53
CA PRO A 55 7.54 4.85 -18.53
C PRO A 55 8.20 4.65 -17.16
N VAL A 56 7.77 5.45 -16.17
CA VAL A 56 8.23 5.43 -14.78
C VAL A 56 7.01 5.43 -13.87
N MET A 57 6.94 4.57 -12.86
CA MET A 57 5.83 4.63 -11.92
C MET A 57 5.93 5.94 -11.11
N PRO A 58 4.87 6.78 -11.05
CA PRO A 58 4.90 8.00 -10.27
C PRO A 58 5.20 7.72 -8.79
N GLY A 59 6.11 8.49 -8.19
CA GLY A 59 6.52 8.29 -6.79
C GLY A 59 5.34 8.34 -5.82
N VAL A 60 4.37 9.22 -6.07
CA VAL A 60 3.13 9.32 -5.27
C VAL A 60 2.29 8.05 -5.31
N LEU A 61 2.30 7.31 -6.43
CA LEU A 61 1.58 6.03 -6.51
C LEU A 61 2.32 4.92 -5.76
N ILE A 62 3.65 5.01 -5.58
CA ILE A 62 4.39 4.11 -4.69
C ILE A 62 3.96 4.35 -3.23
N ILE A 63 3.79 5.62 -2.84
CA ILE A 63 3.27 5.97 -1.50
C ILE A 63 1.83 5.46 -1.32
N GLU A 64 0.96 5.66 -2.31
CA GLU A 64 -0.41 5.14 -2.27
C GLU A 64 -0.43 3.61 -2.16
N THR A 65 0.43 2.92 -2.90
CA THR A 65 0.55 1.46 -2.81
C THR A 65 1.00 1.01 -1.41
N LEU A 66 1.99 1.69 -0.81
CA LEU A 66 2.40 1.45 0.57
C LEU A 66 1.25 1.72 1.56
N ALA A 67 0.45 2.75 1.29
CA ALA A 67 -0.69 3.11 2.13
C ALA A 67 -1.82 2.08 2.06
N GLN A 68 -2.07 1.47 0.89
CA GLN A 68 -3.01 0.37 0.73
C GLN A 68 -2.55 -0.88 1.51
N ALA A 69 -1.27 -1.25 1.41
CA ALA A 69 -0.71 -2.34 2.19
C ALA A 69 -0.85 -2.09 3.71
N ALA A 70 -0.55 -0.86 4.16
CA ALA A 70 -0.74 -0.47 5.56
C ALA A 70 -2.21 -0.52 6.00
N SER A 71 -3.14 -0.10 5.12
CA SER A 71 -4.58 -0.18 5.38
C SER A 71 -5.04 -1.63 5.57
N ILE A 72 -4.52 -2.58 4.78
CA ILE A 72 -4.81 -4.01 4.96
C ILE A 72 -4.36 -4.48 6.34
N LEU A 73 -3.13 -4.17 6.75
CA LEU A 73 -2.60 -4.52 8.08
C LEU A 73 -3.45 -3.94 9.22
N ILE A 74 -3.85 -2.67 9.10
CA ILE A 74 -4.65 -1.98 10.11
C ILE A 74 -6.05 -2.60 10.18
N LEU A 75 -6.75 -2.74 9.05
CA LEU A 75 -8.15 -3.18 9.01
C LEU A 75 -8.33 -4.69 9.26
N LYS A 76 -7.27 -5.49 9.15
CA LYS A 76 -7.25 -6.88 9.62
C LYS A 76 -7.03 -7.02 11.13
N SER A 77 -6.70 -5.94 11.83
CA SER A 77 -6.66 -5.95 13.29
C SER A 77 -8.09 -5.98 13.86
N PRO A 78 -8.37 -6.79 14.90
CA PRO A 78 -9.74 -6.98 15.43
C PRO A 78 -10.50 -5.69 15.75
N GLU A 79 -9.79 -4.66 16.23
CA GLU A 79 -10.38 -3.39 16.68
C GLU A 79 -10.80 -2.46 15.54
N PHE A 80 -10.26 -2.68 14.34
CA PHE A 80 -10.49 -1.84 13.17
C PHE A 80 -11.18 -2.59 12.03
N PHE A 81 -11.64 -3.82 12.28
CA PHE A 81 -12.39 -4.58 11.31
C PHE A 81 -13.66 -3.82 10.89
N LYS A 82 -13.97 -3.85 9.59
CA LYS A 82 -15.08 -3.11 8.94
C LYS A 82 -15.02 -1.57 9.06
N LYS A 83 -13.89 -0.99 9.48
CA LYS A 83 -13.66 0.46 9.47
C LYS A 83 -13.01 0.93 8.17
N THR A 84 -12.76 2.22 8.07
CA THR A 84 -11.97 2.82 6.98
C THR A 84 -10.72 3.47 7.57
N ALA A 85 -9.57 3.23 6.95
CA ALA A 85 -8.31 3.89 7.27
C ALA A 85 -8.07 5.05 6.29
N TYR A 86 -7.86 6.25 6.81
CA TYR A 86 -7.57 7.46 6.04
C TYR A 86 -6.11 7.84 6.28
N LEU A 87 -5.36 8.06 5.20
CA LEU A 87 -3.98 8.56 5.30
C LEU A 87 -4.01 10.02 5.78
N GLY A 88 -3.53 10.27 7.00
CA GLY A 88 -3.53 11.59 7.63
C GLY A 88 -2.22 12.36 7.46
N ALA A 89 -1.08 11.66 7.42
CA ALA A 89 0.22 12.29 7.20
C ALA A 89 1.23 11.33 6.55
N ILE A 90 2.19 11.92 5.85
CA ILE A 90 3.36 11.25 5.29
C ILE A 90 4.60 11.97 5.85
N HIS A 91 5.48 11.21 6.50
CA HIS A 91 6.73 11.73 7.05
C HIS A 91 7.93 11.04 6.40
N ASN A 92 9.01 11.80 6.21
CA ASN A 92 10.32 11.27 5.80
C ASN A 92 10.28 10.40 4.52
N ALA A 93 9.40 10.71 3.57
CA ALA A 93 9.34 10.01 2.29
C ALA A 93 10.66 10.18 1.51
N LYS A 94 11.28 9.07 1.12
CA LYS A 94 12.54 9.05 0.36
C LYS A 94 12.43 8.12 -0.83
N PHE A 95 12.56 8.68 -2.03
CA PHE A 95 12.62 7.94 -3.30
C PHE A 95 14.07 7.79 -3.71
N ARG A 96 14.51 6.54 -3.94
CA ARG A 96 15.92 6.21 -4.19
C ARG A 96 16.18 5.74 -5.60
N ARG A 97 15.19 5.08 -6.23
CA ARG A 97 15.31 4.45 -7.54
C ARG A 97 13.96 4.54 -8.25
N MET A 98 14.01 4.67 -9.58
CA MET A 98 12.82 4.59 -10.42
C MET A 98 12.28 3.15 -10.41
N VAL A 99 10.96 3.03 -10.40
CA VAL A 99 10.24 1.76 -10.60
C VAL A 99 9.65 1.79 -12.02
N ARG A 100 9.76 0.68 -12.74
CA ARG A 100 9.44 0.58 -14.17
C ARG A 100 8.57 -0.64 -14.49
N PRO A 101 7.90 -0.66 -15.65
CA PRO A 101 7.25 -1.87 -16.16
C PRO A 101 8.19 -3.08 -16.12
N GLY A 102 7.69 -4.22 -15.62
CA GLY A 102 8.45 -5.44 -15.38
C GLY A 102 8.94 -5.60 -13.94
N ASP A 103 8.98 -4.53 -13.14
CA ASP A 103 9.37 -4.64 -11.74
C ASP A 103 8.28 -5.35 -10.91
N VAL A 104 8.73 -6.18 -9.97
CA VAL A 104 7.91 -6.71 -8.88
C VAL A 104 8.27 -5.94 -7.61
N VAL A 105 7.33 -5.14 -7.13
CA VAL A 105 7.51 -4.29 -5.95
C VAL A 105 7.01 -5.04 -4.72
N LYS A 106 7.93 -5.35 -3.81
CA LYS A 106 7.61 -5.85 -2.47
C LYS A 106 7.40 -4.68 -1.51
N LEU A 107 6.29 -4.71 -0.79
CA LEU A 107 5.82 -3.68 0.11
C LEU A 107 5.90 -4.23 1.54
N GLU A 108 6.84 -3.74 2.32
CA GLU A 108 7.07 -4.16 3.70
C GLU A 108 6.60 -3.05 4.63
N ILE A 109 5.61 -3.37 5.47
CA ILE A 109 5.03 -2.43 6.42
C ILE A 109 5.21 -2.99 7.83
N GLU A 110 5.64 -2.14 8.75
CA GLU A 110 5.81 -2.44 10.18
C GLU A 110 5.02 -1.42 11.00
N MET A 111 4.18 -1.89 11.93
CA MET A 111 3.46 -1.05 12.88
C MET A 111 4.45 -0.53 13.94
N ILE A 112 4.66 0.78 13.98
CA ILE A 112 5.48 1.43 15.01
C ILE A 112 4.64 1.71 16.26
N LYS A 113 3.43 2.22 16.04
CA LYS A 113 2.57 2.70 17.12
C LYS A 113 1.11 2.54 16.75
N LYS A 114 0.36 1.97 17.68
CA LYS A 114 -1.09 1.86 17.63
C LYS A 114 -1.69 2.73 18.75
N ARG A 115 -2.65 3.58 18.40
CA ARG A 115 -3.51 4.32 19.32
C ARG A 115 -4.98 4.05 18.98
N ARG A 116 -5.89 4.46 19.86
CA ARG A 116 -7.34 4.14 19.79
C ARG A 116 -7.98 4.33 18.40
N GLN A 117 -7.60 5.37 17.65
CA GLN A 117 -8.11 5.64 16.30
C GLN A 117 -6.98 5.97 15.30
N MET A 118 -5.74 5.58 15.61
CA MET A 118 -4.59 5.99 14.80
C MET A 118 -3.53 4.90 14.72
N GLY A 119 -2.99 4.67 13.52
CA GLY A 119 -1.86 3.79 13.28
C GLY A 119 -0.69 4.56 12.67
N ILE A 120 0.52 4.35 13.19
CA ILE A 120 1.76 4.87 12.59
C ILE A 120 2.57 3.68 12.12
N VAL A 121 2.92 3.66 10.83
CA VAL A 121 3.71 2.58 10.21
C VAL A 121 5.01 3.09 9.62
N LYS A 122 6.06 2.27 9.70
CA LYS A 122 7.21 2.32 8.80
C LYS A 122 6.83 1.55 7.55
N ALA A 123 7.06 2.15 6.39
CA ALA A 123 6.71 1.59 5.10
C ALA A 123 7.93 1.61 4.17
N VAL A 124 8.19 0.48 3.51
CA VAL A 124 9.33 0.30 2.60
C VAL A 124 8.86 -0.41 1.34
N ALA A 125 9.23 0.13 0.17
CA ALA A 125 9.09 -0.56 -1.11
C ALA A 125 10.46 -1.04 -1.59
N LYS A 126 10.54 -2.27 -2.10
CA LYS A 126 11.75 -2.88 -2.66
C LYS A 126 11.50 -3.49 -4.04
N VAL A 127 12.53 -3.49 -4.87
CA VAL A 127 12.61 -4.27 -6.13
C VAL A 127 13.93 -5.03 -6.09
N LEU A 128 13.89 -6.36 -6.23
CA LEU A 128 15.06 -7.25 -6.10
C LEU A 128 15.90 -6.90 -4.85
N ASP A 129 15.24 -6.85 -3.69
CA ASP A 129 15.80 -6.49 -2.36
C ASP A 129 16.34 -5.07 -2.19
N LYS A 130 16.42 -4.28 -3.27
CA LYS A 130 16.89 -2.90 -3.22
C LYS A 130 15.73 -1.96 -2.89
N LYS A 131 15.89 -1.19 -1.82
CA LYS A 131 14.94 -0.17 -1.38
C LYS A 131 14.74 0.90 -2.47
N VAL A 132 13.53 1.01 -3.00
CA VAL A 132 13.14 2.02 -4.01
C VAL A 132 12.43 3.21 -3.37
N CYS A 133 11.63 2.97 -2.32
CA CYS A 133 10.94 4.00 -1.54
C CYS A 133 10.91 3.64 -0.06
N SER A 134 10.86 4.65 0.82
CA SER A 134 10.50 4.47 2.22
C SER A 134 9.78 5.70 2.74
N ALA A 135 8.83 5.51 3.66
CA ALA A 135 8.15 6.58 4.36
C ALA A 135 7.68 6.11 5.76
N GLU A 136 7.33 7.06 6.61
CA GLU A 136 6.47 6.81 7.76
C GLU A 136 5.07 7.34 7.44
N LEU A 137 4.04 6.51 7.61
CA LEU A 137 2.67 6.85 7.27
C LEU A 137 1.81 6.86 8.52
N VAL A 138 0.99 7.91 8.67
CA VAL A 138 0.05 8.07 9.77
C VAL A 138 -1.36 7.91 9.25
N PHE A 139 -2.14 7.06 9.89
CA PHE A 139 -3.52 6.77 9.54
C PHE A 139 -4.48 7.18 10.65
N VAL A 140 -5.62 7.73 10.26
CA VAL A 140 -6.79 7.92 11.12
C VAL A 140 -7.82 6.86 10.74
N VAL A 141 -8.34 6.12 11.73
CA VAL A 141 -9.35 5.09 11.52
C VAL A 141 -10.70 5.58 12.00
N ALA A 142 -11.68 5.61 11.08
CA ALA A 142 -13.04 6.03 11.38
C ALA A 142 -14.02 4.92 11.01
N ASP A 143 -15.21 4.95 11.62
CA ASP A 143 -16.27 4.02 11.25
C ASP A 143 -16.61 4.20 9.77
N ARG A 144 -16.80 3.06 9.09
CA ARG A 144 -17.12 3.05 7.68
C ARG A 144 -18.50 3.68 7.53
N GLN A 145 -18.55 4.92 7.06
CA GLN A 145 -19.82 5.53 6.66
C GLN A 145 -20.44 4.61 5.61
N ALA A 146 -21.69 4.18 5.85
CA ALA A 146 -22.45 3.49 4.83
C ALA A 146 -22.41 4.38 3.59
N LYS A 147 -21.99 3.82 2.45
CA LYS A 147 -22.05 4.52 1.17
C LYS A 147 -23.49 5.02 0.99
N ILE A 148 -23.66 6.32 0.75
CA ILE A 148 -24.88 6.85 0.13
C ILE A 148 -25.01 6.19 -1.24
#